data_AF-A0A929CA07-F1
#
_entry.id   AF-A0A929CA07-F1
#
_cell.length_a   1.000
_cell.length_b   1.000
_cell.length_c   1.000
_cell.angle_alpha   90.00
_cell.angle_beta   90.00
_cell.angle_gamma   90.00
#
_symmetry.space_group_name_H-M   'P 1'
#
loop_
_entity.id
_entity.type
_entity.pdbx_description
1 polymer ?
#
loop_
_entity_poly.entity_id
_entity_poly.type
_entity_poly.pdbx_seq_one_letter_code
_entity_poly.pdbx_strand_id
1 'polypeptide(L)'
;MVPDKVVLAYSGGLDTSVAIKWLSQNYNLDVIALTIDVGNERDFSAIQQKALKVGAVKALVVDAKELFVNHFIFPALQANAIYEGQYPLATALSRPLMAKLLVDIAIQEGASVVAHGCTGKGNDQVRFEVSISALLPGLRIIAPAREWGMTREQSIDYAQRYAIPVPATISSPYSIDENLWGRSIECG
;
A
#
# COMPACT_ATOMS: atom_id res chain seq x y z
N MET A 1 27.06 9.83 -1.45
CA MET A 1 26.33 8.98 -2.40
C MET A 1 24.88 9.40 -2.39
N VAL A 2 24.24 9.50 -3.56
CA VAL A 2 22.80 9.77 -3.63
C VAL A 2 22.07 8.52 -3.10
N PRO A 3 21.12 8.65 -2.16
CA PRO A 3 20.30 7.53 -1.70
C PRO A 3 19.60 6.84 -2.88
N ASP A 4 19.51 5.52 -2.83
CA ASP A 4 18.69 4.78 -3.81
C ASP A 4 17.20 5.01 -3.48
N LYS A 5 16.32 4.80 -4.46
CA LYS A 5 14.89 5.12 -4.31
C LYS A 5 14.06 3.89 -4.02
N VAL A 6 12.97 4.09 -3.28
CA VAL A 6 11.92 3.09 -3.07
C VAL A 6 10.55 3.66 -3.37
N VAL A 7 9.74 2.91 -4.12
CA VAL A 7 8.32 3.24 -4.31
C VAL A 7 7.48 2.48 -3.29
N LEU A 8 6.88 3.19 -2.35
CA LEU A 8 6.04 2.63 -1.30
C LEU A 8 4.57 2.72 -1.68
N ALA A 9 3.86 1.58 -1.67
CA ALA A 9 2.40 1.54 -1.67
C ALA A 9 1.89 2.22 -0.40
N TYR A 10 1.27 3.38 -0.55
CA TYR A 10 0.92 4.27 0.54
C TYR A 10 -0.59 4.48 0.63
N SER A 11 -1.19 4.12 1.76
CA SER A 11 -2.63 4.27 2.01
C SER A 11 -2.97 5.45 2.93
N GLY A 12 -1.98 6.14 3.49
CA GLY A 12 -2.22 7.18 4.49
C GLY A 12 -2.47 6.67 5.92
N GLY A 13 -2.57 5.35 6.10
CA GLY A 13 -2.70 4.72 7.42
C GLY A 13 -1.41 4.74 8.24
N LEU A 14 -1.54 4.47 9.55
CA LEU A 14 -0.43 4.44 10.52
C LEU A 14 0.79 3.68 9.99
N ASP A 15 0.62 2.43 9.58
CA ASP A 15 1.74 1.56 9.23
C ASP A 15 2.51 2.06 8.01
N THR A 16 1.80 2.49 6.96
CA THR A 16 2.45 3.06 5.76
C THR A 16 3.10 4.41 6.04
N SER A 17 2.59 5.20 7.00
CA SER A 17 3.26 6.44 7.42
C SER A 17 4.53 6.16 8.22
N VAL A 18 4.49 5.20 9.15
CA VAL A 18 5.68 4.75 9.89
C VAL A 18 6.72 4.18 8.90
N ALA A 19 6.28 3.43 7.90
CA ALA A 19 7.13 2.85 6.87
C ALA A 19 7.97 3.88 6.11
N ILE A 20 7.43 5.07 5.79
CA ILE A 20 8.20 6.13 5.11
C ILE A 20 9.46 6.46 5.93
N LYS A 21 9.30 6.73 7.22
CA LYS A 21 10.42 7.10 8.09
C LYS A 21 11.36 5.92 8.33
N TRP A 22 10.78 4.73 8.54
CA TRP A 22 11.53 3.51 8.81
C TRP A 22 12.42 3.10 7.62
N LEU A 23 11.90 3.14 6.39
CA LEU A 23 12.66 2.84 5.16
C LEU A 23 13.85 3.80 4.99
N SER A 24 13.61 5.10 5.21
CA SER A 24 14.67 6.11 5.16
C SER A 24 15.77 5.85 6.20
N GLN A 25 15.41 5.54 7.46
CA GLN A 25 16.40 5.36 8.52
C GLN A 25 17.15 4.03 8.47
N ASN A 26 16.48 2.93 8.12
CA ASN A 26 17.07 1.59 8.18
C ASN A 26 17.76 1.18 6.87
N TYR A 27 17.32 1.72 5.74
CA TYR A 27 17.85 1.38 4.43
C TYR A 27 18.49 2.57 3.69
N ASN A 28 18.47 3.78 4.25
CA ASN A 28 18.95 5.00 3.59
C ASN A 28 18.37 5.15 2.18
N LEU A 29 17.03 5.00 2.09
CA LEU A 29 16.27 5.10 0.83
C LEU A 29 15.45 6.38 0.77
N ASP A 30 15.43 6.99 -0.42
CA ASP A 30 14.53 8.09 -0.76
C ASP A 30 13.15 7.52 -1.11
N VAL A 31 12.16 7.81 -0.26
CA VAL A 31 10.83 7.21 -0.37
C VAL A 31 9.92 8.03 -1.30
N ILE A 32 9.42 7.38 -2.34
CA ILE A 32 8.33 7.87 -3.20
C ILE A 32 7.05 7.19 -2.73
N ALA A 33 6.14 7.94 -2.14
CA ALA A 33 4.85 7.43 -1.71
C ALA A 33 3.87 7.38 -2.90
N LEU A 34 3.34 6.21 -3.21
CA LEU A 34 2.36 6.00 -4.28
C LEU A 34 1.01 5.60 -3.69
N THR A 35 0.03 6.48 -3.81
CA THR A 35 -1.38 6.22 -3.51
C THR A 35 -2.11 5.86 -4.80
N ILE A 36 -2.93 4.81 -4.79
CA ILE A 36 -3.65 4.33 -5.96
C ILE A 36 -5.14 4.37 -5.64
N ASP A 37 -5.88 5.20 -6.37
CA ASP A 37 -7.32 5.35 -6.20
C ASP A 37 -8.07 4.28 -7.01
N VAL A 38 -8.64 3.32 -6.29
CA VAL A 38 -9.56 2.30 -6.81
C VAL A 38 -10.99 2.51 -6.27
N GLY A 39 -11.31 3.73 -5.85
CA GLY A 39 -12.56 4.14 -5.21
C GLY A 39 -12.55 4.01 -3.68
N ASN A 40 -11.38 4.06 -3.07
CA ASN A 40 -11.16 3.78 -1.67
C ASN A 40 -11.07 5.02 -0.77
N GLU A 41 -10.82 6.21 -1.32
CA GLU A 41 -10.56 7.40 -0.50
C GLU A 41 -11.17 8.71 -0.99
N ARG A 42 -11.40 9.63 -0.05
CA ARG A 42 -12.10 10.89 -0.31
C ARG A 42 -11.20 12.12 -0.30
N ASP A 43 -10.05 12.08 0.38
CA ASP A 43 -9.12 13.21 0.46
C ASP A 43 -7.68 12.82 0.14
N PHE A 44 -7.41 12.66 -1.15
CA PHE A 44 -6.07 12.35 -1.67
C PHE A 44 -5.06 13.48 -1.42
N SER A 45 -5.52 14.73 -1.31
CA SER A 45 -4.65 15.88 -1.04
C SER A 45 -4.05 15.78 0.36
N ALA A 46 -4.88 15.48 1.36
CA ALA A 46 -4.41 15.26 2.73
C ALA A 46 -3.43 14.08 2.81
N ILE A 47 -3.69 12.99 2.09
CA ILE A 47 -2.81 11.81 2.04
C ILE A 47 -1.44 12.17 1.44
N GLN A 48 -1.40 12.88 0.30
CA GLN A 48 -0.14 13.32 -0.30
C GLN A 48 0.64 14.26 0.62
N GLN A 49 -0.02 15.29 1.15
CA GLN A 49 0.62 16.25 2.06
C GLN A 49 1.17 15.56 3.30
N LYS A 50 0.43 14.57 3.82
CA LYS A 50 0.88 13.76 4.95
C LYS A 50 2.14 12.98 4.60
N ALA A 51 2.21 12.30 3.45
CA ALA A 51 3.41 11.57 3.04
C ALA A 51 4.65 12.47 2.97
N LEU A 52 4.51 13.66 2.37
CA LEU A 52 5.58 14.65 2.27
C LEU A 52 6.02 15.14 3.66
N LYS A 53 5.07 15.47 4.55
CA LYS A 53 5.37 15.89 5.93
C LYS A 53 6.14 14.85 6.73
N VAL A 54 5.89 13.56 6.48
CA VAL A 54 6.58 12.46 7.17
C VAL A 54 8.00 12.25 6.65
N GLY A 55 8.27 12.64 5.40
CA GLY A 55 9.61 12.61 4.81
C GLY A 55 9.71 11.87 3.48
N ALA A 56 8.60 11.60 2.79
CA ALA A 56 8.67 11.14 1.40
C ALA A 56 9.25 12.25 0.52
N VAL A 57 10.18 11.91 -0.38
CA VAL A 57 10.76 12.87 -1.33
C VAL A 57 9.79 13.24 -2.45
N LYS A 58 8.79 12.38 -2.69
CA LYS A 58 7.72 12.56 -3.65
C LYS A 58 6.47 11.83 -3.18
N ALA A 59 5.30 12.40 -3.43
CA ALA A 59 4.01 11.76 -3.18
C ALA A 59 3.17 11.82 -4.45
N LEU A 60 2.73 10.66 -4.93
CA LEU A 60 1.98 10.47 -6.17
C LEU A 60 0.60 9.90 -5.83
N VAL A 61 -0.42 10.36 -6.56
CA VAL A 61 -1.74 9.73 -6.58
C VAL A 61 -2.04 9.35 -8.02
N VAL A 62 -2.42 8.09 -8.23
CA VAL A 62 -2.85 7.58 -9.53
C VAL A 62 -4.34 7.27 -9.46
N ASP A 63 -5.13 7.91 -10.32
CA ASP A 63 -6.51 7.52 -10.55
C ASP A 63 -6.54 6.23 -11.37
N ALA A 64 -6.90 5.12 -10.74
CA ALA A 64 -6.93 3.80 -11.34
C ALA A 64 -8.34 3.22 -11.42
N LYS A 65 -9.39 4.02 -11.21
CA LYS A 65 -10.79 3.56 -11.15
C LYS A 65 -11.21 2.88 -12.45
N GLU A 66 -10.99 3.53 -13.59
CA GLU A 66 -11.36 2.96 -14.90
C GLU A 66 -10.54 1.70 -15.22
N LEU A 67 -9.25 1.71 -14.90
CA LEU A 67 -8.38 0.52 -15.08
C LEU A 67 -8.88 -0.65 -14.23
N PHE A 68 -9.27 -0.38 -12.98
CA PHE A 68 -9.78 -1.38 -12.06
C PHE A 68 -11.11 -1.97 -12.55
N VAL A 69 -12.04 -1.12 -12.98
CA VAL A 69 -13.33 -1.58 -13.50
C VAL A 69 -13.16 -2.42 -14.76
N ASN A 70 -12.45 -1.89 -15.76
CA ASN A 70 -12.39 -2.49 -17.09
C ASN A 70 -11.52 -3.75 -17.14
N HIS A 71 -10.43 -3.82 -16.37
CA HIS A 71 -9.46 -4.91 -16.48
C HIS A 71 -9.49 -5.91 -15.32
N PHE A 72 -10.25 -5.64 -14.25
CA PHE A 72 -10.33 -6.55 -13.10
C PHE A 72 -11.77 -6.88 -12.73
N ILE A 73 -12.62 -5.87 -12.50
CA ILE A 73 -14.02 -6.10 -12.10
C ILE A 73 -14.81 -6.79 -13.22
N PHE A 74 -14.83 -6.23 -14.43
CA PHE A 74 -15.60 -6.81 -15.53
C PHE A 74 -15.14 -8.24 -15.89
N PRO A 75 -13.82 -8.54 -16.01
CA PRO A 75 -13.38 -9.92 -16.20
C PRO A 75 -13.78 -10.87 -15.07
N ALA A 76 -13.70 -10.44 -13.80
CA ALA A 76 -14.14 -11.25 -12.67
C ALA A 76 -15.66 -11.52 -12.72
N LEU A 77 -16.45 -10.53 -13.10
CA LEU A 77 -17.90 -10.66 -13.29
C LEU A 77 -18.23 -11.63 -14.43
N GLN A 78 -17.56 -11.49 -15.59
CA GLN A 78 -17.75 -12.38 -16.75
C GLN A 78 -17.40 -13.83 -16.41
N ALA A 79 -16.39 -14.04 -15.56
CA ALA A 79 -15.98 -15.36 -15.09
C ALA A 79 -16.88 -15.94 -13.98
N ASN A 80 -17.86 -15.18 -13.47
CA ASN A 80 -18.60 -15.49 -12.25
C ASN A 80 -17.65 -15.86 -11.09
N ALA A 81 -16.60 -15.06 -10.90
CA ALA A 81 -15.54 -15.35 -9.95
C ALA A 81 -16.03 -15.20 -8.50
N ILE A 82 -16.37 -16.33 -7.89
CA ILE A 82 -16.81 -16.42 -6.50
C ILE A 82 -15.92 -17.42 -5.75
N TYR A 83 -15.09 -16.92 -4.86
CA TYR A 83 -14.25 -17.74 -3.98
C TYR A 83 -15.12 -18.42 -2.91
N GLU A 84 -14.92 -19.73 -2.73
CA GLU A 84 -15.66 -20.58 -1.79
C GLU A 84 -17.19 -20.46 -1.91
N GLY A 85 -17.70 -20.09 -3.09
CA GLY A 85 -19.13 -19.92 -3.36
C GLY A 85 -19.79 -18.73 -2.63
N GLN A 86 -19.03 -17.89 -1.93
CA GLN A 86 -19.55 -16.77 -1.13
C GLN A 86 -18.89 -15.43 -1.44
N TYR A 87 -17.60 -15.42 -1.76
CA TYR A 87 -16.80 -14.19 -1.76
C TYR A 87 -16.41 -13.73 -3.17
N PRO A 88 -16.90 -12.57 -3.67
CA PRO A 88 -16.63 -12.10 -5.04
C PRO A 88 -15.25 -11.44 -5.21
N LEU A 89 -14.26 -11.86 -4.42
CA LEU A 89 -12.88 -11.36 -4.49
C LEU A 89 -12.76 -9.84 -4.28
N ALA A 90 -13.69 -9.22 -3.55
CA ALA A 90 -13.84 -7.76 -3.37
C ALA A 90 -12.53 -7.01 -3.15
N THR A 91 -11.68 -7.52 -2.26
CA THR A 91 -10.36 -6.95 -1.96
C THR A 91 -9.28 -7.54 -2.87
N ALA A 92 -9.32 -8.83 -3.18
CA ALA A 92 -8.25 -9.50 -3.92
C ALA A 92 -7.98 -8.89 -5.31
N LEU A 93 -9.02 -8.44 -6.02
CA LEU A 93 -8.91 -8.00 -7.42
C LEU A 93 -8.04 -6.74 -7.63
N SER A 94 -7.95 -5.84 -6.64
CA SER A 94 -7.18 -4.60 -6.82
C SER A 94 -5.67 -4.80 -6.69
N ARG A 95 -5.21 -5.86 -6.01
CA ARG A 95 -3.80 -6.04 -5.66
C ARG A 95 -2.88 -6.21 -6.87
N PRO A 96 -3.22 -7.00 -7.91
CA PRO A 96 -2.36 -7.08 -9.09
C PRO A 96 -2.29 -5.76 -9.87
N LEU A 97 -3.35 -4.97 -9.93
CA LEU A 97 -3.33 -3.62 -10.51
C LEU A 97 -2.39 -2.70 -9.73
N MET A 98 -2.50 -2.72 -8.39
CA MET A 98 -1.63 -1.92 -7.53
C MET A 98 -0.16 -2.32 -7.67
N ALA A 99 0.13 -3.63 -7.72
CA ALA A 99 1.47 -4.14 -8.00
C ALA A 99 2.01 -3.67 -9.35
N LYS A 100 1.17 -3.68 -10.40
CA LYS A 100 1.53 -3.17 -11.73
C LYS A 100 1.92 -1.70 -11.68
N LEU A 101 1.12 -0.86 -11.05
CA LEU A 101 1.40 0.57 -10.95
C LEU A 101 2.62 0.86 -10.07
N LEU A 102 2.88 0.07 -9.03
CA LEU A 102 4.13 0.15 -8.26
C LEU A 102 5.36 -0.11 -9.13
N VAL A 103 5.32 -1.17 -9.93
CA VAL A 103 6.42 -1.52 -10.85
C VAL A 103 6.62 -0.44 -11.92
N ASP A 104 5.54 0.06 -12.52
CA ASP A 104 5.62 1.12 -13.54
C ASP A 104 6.27 2.40 -12.98
N ILE A 105 5.84 2.84 -11.79
CA ILE A 105 6.42 4.01 -11.13
C ILE A 105 7.86 3.75 -10.71
N ALA A 106 8.20 2.54 -10.26
CA ALA A 106 9.59 2.20 -9.95
C ALA A 106 10.50 2.34 -11.18
N ILE A 107 10.06 1.83 -12.34
CA ILE A 107 10.79 1.99 -13.61
C ILE A 107 10.89 3.48 -14.00
N GLN A 108 9.78 4.21 -13.95
CA GLN A 108 9.73 5.63 -14.32
C GLN A 108 10.65 6.50 -13.46
N GLU A 109 10.72 6.23 -12.15
CA GLU A 109 11.50 7.02 -11.21
C GLU A 109 12.95 6.52 -11.06
N GLY A 110 13.29 5.41 -11.71
CA GLY A 110 14.58 4.74 -11.58
C GLY A 110 14.81 4.16 -10.18
N ALA A 111 13.76 3.68 -9.51
CA ALA A 111 13.85 3.04 -8.21
C ALA A 111 14.17 1.54 -8.35
N SER A 112 15.16 1.06 -7.59
CA SER A 112 15.55 -0.35 -7.56
C SER A 112 14.74 -1.18 -6.56
N VAL A 113 13.88 -0.52 -5.77
CA VAL A 113 13.11 -1.12 -4.68
C VAL A 113 11.64 -0.70 -4.74
N VAL A 114 10.76 -1.62 -4.39
CA VAL A 114 9.36 -1.33 -4.04
C VAL A 114 9.05 -1.80 -2.62
N ALA A 115 8.08 -1.15 -1.98
CA ALA A 115 7.65 -1.52 -0.65
C ALA A 115 6.12 -1.53 -0.51
N HIS A 116 5.61 -2.36 0.40
CA HIS A 116 4.19 -2.40 0.75
C HIS A 116 4.00 -2.62 2.26
N GLY A 117 2.84 -2.19 2.78
CA GLY A 117 2.51 -2.25 4.22
C GLY A 117 1.84 -3.54 4.68
N CYS A 118 1.83 -4.61 3.88
CA CYS A 118 1.12 -5.84 4.24
C CYS A 118 1.79 -6.55 5.42
N THR A 119 0.96 -7.10 6.32
CA THR A 119 1.45 -7.92 7.44
C THR A 119 1.77 -9.35 6.97
N GLY A 120 2.49 -10.11 7.81
CA GLY A 120 2.87 -11.50 7.53
C GLY A 120 1.72 -12.52 7.64
N LYS A 121 0.52 -12.12 8.06
CA LYS A 121 -0.60 -13.03 8.34
C LYS A 121 -1.69 -13.03 7.27
N GLY A 122 -1.69 -12.05 6.36
CA GLY A 122 -2.72 -11.89 5.34
C GLY A 122 -2.33 -12.41 3.96
N ASN A 123 -3.34 -12.57 3.10
CA ASN A 123 -3.15 -12.99 1.70
C ASN A 123 -2.50 -11.89 0.83
N ASP A 124 -2.60 -10.62 1.23
CA ASP A 124 -2.17 -9.51 0.38
C ASP A 124 -0.67 -9.44 0.15
N GLN A 125 0.15 -9.90 1.09
CA GLN A 125 1.59 -10.00 0.86
C GLN A 125 1.88 -10.90 -0.34
N VAL A 126 1.19 -12.04 -0.46
CA VAL A 126 1.36 -12.99 -1.55
C VAL A 126 0.87 -12.37 -2.86
N ARG A 127 -0.31 -11.73 -2.83
CA ARG A 127 -0.89 -11.07 -4.01
C ARG A 127 0.02 -9.99 -4.57
N PHE A 128 0.60 -9.15 -3.71
CA PHE A 128 1.56 -8.12 -4.12
C PHE A 128 2.86 -8.75 -4.64
N GLU A 129 3.51 -9.59 -3.83
CA GLU A 129 4.86 -10.07 -4.13
C GLU A 129 4.92 -10.98 -5.36
N VAL A 130 3.93 -11.87 -5.53
CA VAL A 130 3.83 -12.70 -6.73
C VAL A 130 3.59 -11.83 -7.96
N SER A 131 2.69 -10.84 -7.88
CA SER A 131 2.42 -9.94 -9.01
C SER A 131 3.65 -9.10 -9.37
N ILE A 132 4.33 -8.51 -8.38
CA ILE A 132 5.55 -7.72 -8.60
C ILE A 132 6.63 -8.60 -9.24
N SER A 133 6.86 -9.79 -8.70
CA SER A 133 7.89 -10.72 -9.20
C SER A 133 7.59 -11.21 -10.61
N ALA A 134 6.32 -11.37 -10.97
CA ALA A 134 5.90 -11.72 -12.33
C ALA A 134 6.09 -10.58 -13.32
N LEU A 135 5.90 -9.33 -12.89
CA LEU A 135 5.99 -8.14 -13.74
C LEU A 135 7.42 -7.64 -13.93
N LEU A 136 8.24 -7.67 -12.88
CA LEU A 136 9.65 -7.29 -12.93
C LEU A 136 10.49 -8.23 -12.04
N PRO A 137 10.89 -9.40 -12.58
CA PRO A 137 11.75 -10.34 -11.88
C PRO A 137 13.05 -9.67 -11.41
N GLY A 138 13.41 -9.89 -10.14
CA GLY A 138 14.62 -9.34 -9.54
C GLY A 138 14.49 -7.93 -8.94
N LEU A 139 13.32 -7.27 -9.08
CA LEU A 139 13.04 -6.05 -8.33
C LEU A 139 13.02 -6.36 -6.83
N ARG A 140 13.76 -5.59 -6.04
CA ARG A 140 13.80 -5.80 -4.58
C ARG A 140 12.48 -5.37 -3.96
N ILE A 141 11.89 -6.24 -3.14
CA ILE A 141 10.65 -5.95 -2.39
C ILE A 141 10.98 -5.86 -0.91
N ILE A 142 10.50 -4.80 -0.24
CA ILE A 142 10.60 -4.61 1.22
C ILE A 142 9.20 -4.57 1.81
N ALA A 143 9.00 -5.28 2.92
CA ALA A 143 7.72 -5.27 3.65
C ALA A 143 7.97 -4.87 5.11
N PRO A 144 8.01 -3.55 5.42
CA PRO A 144 8.42 -3.05 6.73
C PRO A 144 7.65 -3.68 7.89
N ALA A 145 6.33 -3.87 7.73
CA ALA A 145 5.46 -4.48 8.73
C ALA A 145 5.84 -5.92 9.12
N ARG A 146 6.63 -6.62 8.30
CA ARG A 146 7.15 -7.96 8.59
C ARG A 146 8.59 -7.96 9.11
N GLU A 147 9.33 -6.88 8.88
CA GLU A 147 10.75 -6.78 9.19
C GLU A 147 11.00 -6.05 10.52
N TRP A 148 10.18 -5.04 10.85
CA TRP A 148 10.48 -4.14 11.96
C TRP A 148 10.24 -4.71 13.37
N GLY A 149 9.55 -5.86 13.48
CA GLY A 149 9.15 -6.46 14.76
C GLY A 149 8.23 -5.61 15.68
N MET A 150 7.79 -4.42 15.25
CA MET A 150 6.92 -3.54 16.04
C MET A 150 5.47 -4.06 16.14
N THR A 151 4.95 -4.07 17.36
CA THR A 151 3.50 -4.14 17.65
C THR A 151 2.79 -2.85 17.20
N ARG A 152 1.45 -2.87 17.18
CA ARG A 152 0.68 -1.67 16.82
C ARG A 152 0.95 -0.51 17.79
N GLU A 153 1.03 -0.80 19.08
CA GLU A 153 1.34 0.16 20.14
C GLU A 153 2.74 0.76 19.92
N GLN A 154 3.74 -0.08 19.62
CA GLN A 154 5.09 0.39 19.30
C GLN A 154 5.13 1.24 18.02
N SER A 155 4.32 0.92 17.01
CA SER A 155 4.18 1.76 15.82
C SER A 155 3.56 3.14 16.14
N ILE A 156 2.64 3.21 17.11
CA ILE A 156 2.08 4.47 17.60
C ILE A 156 3.16 5.28 18.35
N ASP A 157 3.90 4.63 19.24
CA ASP A 157 5.00 5.28 19.97
C ASP A 157 6.09 5.78 19.01
N TYR A 158 6.41 4.99 17.97
CA TYR A 158 7.31 5.39 16.90
C TYR A 158 6.77 6.62 16.17
N ALA A 159 5.49 6.63 15.81
CA ALA A 159 4.86 7.77 15.17
C ALA A 159 4.94 9.03 16.02
N GLN A 160 4.68 8.93 17.34
CA GLN A 160 4.82 10.05 18.27
C GLN A 160 6.26 10.55 18.36
N ARG A 161 7.24 9.63 18.51
CA ARG A 161 8.67 9.96 18.60
C ARG A 161 9.19 10.74 17.41
N TYR A 162 8.68 10.47 16.22
CA TYR A 162 9.08 11.11 14.97
C TYR A 162 8.08 12.14 14.45
N ALA A 163 7.15 12.59 15.29
CA ALA A 163 6.12 13.57 14.94
C ALA A 163 5.33 13.23 13.65
N ILE A 164 5.11 11.94 13.42
CA ILE A 164 4.30 11.44 12.30
C ILE A 164 2.83 11.72 12.63
N PRO A 165 2.12 12.55 11.83
CA PRO A 165 0.73 12.86 12.10
C PRO A 165 -0.14 11.62 11.87
N VAL A 166 -0.52 10.96 12.95
CA VAL A 166 -1.45 9.84 12.93
C VAL A 166 -2.88 10.37 13.09
N PRO A 167 -3.86 9.80 12.38
CA PRO A 167 -5.26 10.14 12.63
C PRO A 167 -5.55 9.91 14.10
N ALA A 168 -5.99 10.96 14.79
CA ALA A 168 -6.22 10.97 16.22
C ALA A 168 -7.52 10.23 16.56
N THR A 169 -7.60 8.94 16.25
CA THR A 169 -8.69 8.10 16.73
C THR A 169 -8.24 6.65 16.90
N ILE A 170 -8.21 6.24 18.17
CA ILE A 170 -8.28 4.86 18.65
C ILE A 170 -9.68 4.25 18.33
N SER A 171 -10.56 4.98 17.64
CA SER A 171 -12.01 4.86 17.80
C SER A 171 -12.69 3.72 17.03
N SER A 172 -11.98 2.99 16.16
CA SER A 172 -12.56 1.88 15.42
C SER A 172 -11.77 0.60 15.67
N PRO A 173 -12.38 -0.45 16.26
CA PRO A 173 -11.76 -1.76 16.38
C PRO A 173 -11.68 -2.48 15.01
N TYR A 174 -12.31 -1.92 13.98
CA TYR A 174 -12.40 -2.53 12.66
C TYR A 174 -11.22 -2.17 11.77
N SER A 175 -10.62 -3.19 11.14
CA SER A 175 -9.79 -3.05 9.95
C SER A 175 -10.71 -3.10 8.74
N ILE A 176 -10.69 -2.04 7.92
CA ILE A 176 -11.61 -1.88 6.79
C ILE A 176 -10.79 -1.71 5.52
N ASP A 177 -11.14 -2.47 4.49
CA ASP A 177 -10.64 -2.30 3.13
C ASP A 177 -11.83 -2.16 2.19
N GLU A 178 -11.91 -1.03 1.48
CA GLU A 178 -13.02 -0.71 0.59
C GLU A 178 -12.51 -0.15 -0.74
N ASN A 179 -13.23 -0.45 -1.81
CA ASN A 179 -12.98 0.03 -3.16
C ASN A 179 -14.30 0.02 -3.95
N LEU A 180 -14.27 0.37 -5.25
CA LEU A 180 -15.47 0.37 -6.10
C LEU A 180 -16.22 -0.97 -6.17
N TRP A 181 -15.54 -2.09 -5.91
CA TRP A 181 -16.11 -3.44 -6.05
C TRP A 181 -16.71 -3.99 -4.76
N GLY A 182 -16.20 -3.60 -3.61
CA GLY A 182 -16.74 -4.04 -2.34
C GLY A 182 -15.94 -3.58 -1.13
N ARG A 183 -16.38 -4.07 0.03
CA ARG A 183 -15.88 -3.68 1.34
C ARG A 183 -15.67 -4.91 2.21
N SER A 184 -14.48 -5.05 2.75
CA SER A 184 -14.11 -6.05 3.75
C SER A 184 -13.94 -5.36 5.10
N ILE A 185 -14.44 -6.02 6.15
CA ILE A 185 -14.39 -5.51 7.52
C ILE A 185 -13.98 -6.67 8.42
N GLU A 186 -12.91 -6.48 9.18
CA GLU A 186 -12.38 -7.46 10.12
C GLU A 186 -12.31 -6.84 11.52
N CYS A 187 -12.70 -7.59 12.54
CA CYS A 187 -12.46 -7.28 13.95
C CYS A 187 -12.21 -8.58 14.72
N GLY A 188 -11.55 -8.45 15.89
CA GLY A 188 -11.30 -9.56 16.82
C GLY A 188 -12.48 -9.86 17.72
#